data_AF-A0A529T280-F1
#
_entry.id   AF-A0A529T280-F1
#
_cell.length_a   1.000
_cell.length_b   1.000
_cell.length_c   1.000
_cell.angle_alpha   90.00
_cell.angle_beta   90.00
_cell.angle_gamma   90.00
#
_symmetry.space_group_name_H-M   'P 1'
#
loop_
_entity.id
_entity.type
_entity.pdbx_description
1 polymer ?
#
loop_
_entity_poly.entity_id
_entity_poly.type
_entity_poly.pdbx_seq_one_letter_code
_entity_poly.pdbx_strand_id
1 'polypeptide(L)'
;IGYRVEWGGRVVAVITDTEHEPGKLDQAVLGLIEDADLVIYDCAYTEEEMERYRGNGHSTWEQGVKLCEAAGARGLALVHHDPARTDEELDQIEKLAKDRFAGAFAARDGQTLEFPVLSHKAR
;
A
#
# COMPACT_ATOMS: atom_id res chain seq x y z
N ILE A 1 6.56 -9.86 -6.63
CA ILE A 1 6.13 -11.03 -5.80
C ILE A 1 5.55 -10.49 -4.51
N GLY A 2 4.43 -11.00 -4.03
CA GLY A 2 3.77 -10.51 -2.82
C GLY A 2 3.73 -11.56 -1.70
N TYR A 3 3.73 -11.10 -0.45
CA TYR A 3 3.63 -11.94 0.75
C TYR A 3 2.47 -11.50 1.62
N ARG A 4 1.76 -12.46 2.19
CA ARG A 4 0.76 -12.26 3.25
C ARG A 4 1.25 -12.97 4.50
N VAL A 5 1.33 -12.25 5.61
CA VAL A 5 1.75 -12.77 6.91
C VAL A 5 0.57 -12.68 7.86
N GLU A 6 0.16 -13.84 8.38
CA GLU A 6 -0.91 -13.95 9.36
C GLU A 6 -0.33 -14.39 10.71
N TRP A 7 -0.55 -13.59 11.74
CA TRP A 7 -0.05 -13.91 13.07
C TRP A 7 -0.88 -13.21 14.15
N GLY A 8 -1.23 -13.95 15.22
CA GLY A 8 -1.97 -13.37 16.35
C GLY A 8 -3.33 -12.77 15.98
N GLY A 9 -3.98 -13.29 14.92
CA GLY A 9 -5.24 -12.75 14.38
C GLY A 9 -5.08 -11.45 13.59
N ARG A 10 -3.84 -11.06 13.28
CA ARG A 10 -3.50 -9.91 12.43
C ARG A 10 -3.01 -10.36 11.08
N VAL A 11 -3.17 -9.47 10.11
CA VAL A 11 -2.76 -9.68 8.73
C VAL A 11 -1.93 -8.50 8.26
N VAL A 12 -0.71 -8.77 7.80
CA VAL A 12 0.12 -7.78 7.10
C VAL A 12 0.50 -8.34 5.74
N ALA A 13 0.32 -7.54 4.69
CA ALA A 13 0.69 -7.90 3.33
C ALA A 13 1.79 -6.98 2.80
N VAL A 14 2.77 -7.55 2.10
CA VAL A 14 3.88 -6.81 1.47
C VAL A 14 3.84 -7.09 -0.03
N ILE A 15 3.63 -6.05 -0.81
CA ILE A 15 3.51 -6.08 -2.27
C ILE A 15 4.47 -5.01 -2.81
N THR A 16 5.66 -5.42 -3.25
CA THR A 16 6.68 -4.53 -3.81
C THR A 16 7.02 -4.94 -5.24
N ASP A 17 7.60 -4.01 -6.00
CA ASP A 17 8.05 -4.20 -7.39
C ASP A 17 6.95 -4.85 -8.22
N THR A 18 5.77 -4.23 -8.17
CA THR A 18 4.60 -4.65 -8.93
C THR A 18 4.19 -3.54 -9.88
N GLU A 19 3.96 -3.88 -11.15
CA GLU A 19 3.34 -2.96 -12.09
C GLU A 19 1.86 -3.27 -12.20
N HIS A 20 1.01 -2.28 -11.98
CA HIS A 20 -0.42 -2.43 -12.17
C HIS A 20 -0.82 -2.08 -13.60
N GLU A 21 -1.93 -2.65 -14.06
CA GLU A 21 -2.58 -2.21 -15.28
C GLU A 21 -3.61 -1.11 -14.96
N PRO A 22 -3.50 0.10 -15.55
CA PRO A 22 -4.45 1.17 -15.30
C PRO A 22 -5.90 0.74 -15.53
N GLY A 23 -6.77 1.04 -14.57
CA GLY A 23 -8.19 0.68 -14.62
C GLY A 23 -8.51 -0.77 -14.26
N LYS A 24 -7.53 -1.59 -13.87
CA LYS A 24 -7.74 -2.96 -13.38
C LYS A 24 -7.26 -3.12 -11.95
N LEU A 25 -7.97 -3.92 -11.18
CA LEU A 25 -7.53 -4.39 -9.86
C LEU A 25 -6.98 -5.80 -10.02
N ASP A 26 -5.70 -5.97 -9.70
CA ASP A 26 -5.03 -7.27 -9.75
C ASP A 26 -5.65 -8.22 -8.71
N GLN A 27 -6.24 -9.32 -9.20
CA GLN A 27 -6.93 -10.29 -8.36
C GLN A 27 -5.98 -11.06 -7.44
N ALA A 28 -4.73 -11.28 -7.86
CA ALA A 28 -3.73 -11.91 -7.01
C ALA A 28 -3.33 -10.98 -5.86
N VAL A 29 -3.21 -9.67 -6.13
CA VAL A 29 -2.97 -8.69 -5.07
C VAL A 29 -4.17 -8.63 -4.12
N LEU A 30 -5.40 -8.50 -4.65
CA LEU A 30 -6.62 -8.48 -3.83
C LEU A 30 -6.71 -9.69 -2.88
N GLY A 31 -6.42 -10.90 -3.37
CA GLY A 31 -6.42 -12.10 -2.53
C GLY A 31 -5.36 -12.10 -1.44
N LEU A 32 -4.19 -11.46 -1.67
CA LEU A 32 -3.16 -11.32 -0.65
C LEU A 32 -3.53 -10.28 0.42
N ILE A 33 -4.25 -9.23 0.05
CA ILE A 33 -4.52 -8.07 0.92
C ILE A 33 -5.92 -8.08 1.55
N GLU A 34 -6.75 -9.10 1.28
CA GLU A 34 -8.10 -9.23 1.83
C GLU A 34 -8.12 -9.09 3.36
N ASP A 35 -8.92 -8.12 3.84
CA ASP A 35 -9.07 -7.74 5.25
C ASP A 35 -7.75 -7.43 6.00
N ALA A 36 -6.68 -7.07 5.28
CA ALA A 36 -5.38 -6.83 5.88
C ALA A 36 -5.41 -5.65 6.87
N ASP A 37 -4.76 -5.81 8.03
CA ASP A 37 -4.57 -4.69 8.97
C ASP A 37 -3.62 -3.64 8.40
N LEU A 38 -2.63 -4.08 7.61
CA LEU A 38 -1.70 -3.21 6.91
C LEU A 38 -1.27 -3.82 5.57
N VAL A 39 -1.32 -3.02 4.52
CA VAL A 39 -0.71 -3.31 3.23
C VAL A 39 0.50 -2.42 3.05
N ILE A 40 1.67 -3.01 2.77
CA ILE A 40 2.89 -2.31 2.39
C ILE A 40 3.00 -2.43 0.87
N TYR A 41 2.86 -1.32 0.16
CA TYR A 41 2.64 -1.32 -1.29
C TYR A 41 3.61 -0.40 -2.05
N ASP A 42 4.07 -0.86 -3.21
CA ASP A 42 4.87 -0.08 -4.17
C ASP A 42 4.10 1.16 -4.65
N CYS A 43 4.64 2.35 -4.37
CA CYS A 43 4.03 3.63 -4.71
C CYS A 43 5.03 4.56 -5.42
N ALA A 44 5.87 3.99 -6.30
CA ALA A 44 6.93 4.74 -6.96
C ALA A 44 6.40 5.91 -7.81
N TYR A 45 5.19 5.82 -8.37
CA TYR A 45 4.65 6.78 -9.33
C TYR A 45 3.31 7.37 -8.90
N THR A 46 2.85 8.42 -9.59
CA THR A 46 1.45 8.86 -9.61
C THR A 46 0.73 8.37 -10.86
N GLU A 47 -0.60 8.44 -10.89
CA GLU A 47 -1.36 8.05 -12.09
C GLU A 47 -1.01 8.91 -13.31
N GLU A 48 -0.68 10.19 -13.12
CA GLU A 48 -0.21 11.06 -14.22
C GLU A 48 1.14 10.61 -14.79
N GLU A 49 1.97 9.98 -13.97
CA GLU A 49 3.31 9.49 -14.34
C GLU A 49 3.25 8.08 -14.96
N MET A 50 2.20 7.31 -14.67
CA MET A 50 2.12 5.88 -14.98
C MET A 50 2.27 5.55 -16.47
N GLU A 51 1.69 6.35 -17.37
CA GLU A 51 1.82 6.13 -18.82
C GLU A 51 3.27 6.29 -19.29
N ARG A 52 4.03 7.20 -18.66
CA ARG A 52 5.43 7.46 -19.02
C ARG A 52 6.36 6.34 -18.56
N TYR A 53 6.07 5.73 -17.42
CA TYR A 53 6.94 4.73 -16.78
C TYR A 53 6.42 3.30 -16.90
N ARG A 54 5.42 3.05 -17.76
CA ARG A 54 4.94 1.70 -18.06
C ARG A 54 6.09 0.80 -18.53
N GLY A 55 6.16 -0.40 -17.98
CA GLY A 55 7.20 -1.40 -18.22
C GLY A 55 8.33 -1.37 -17.18
N ASN A 56 8.34 -0.42 -16.25
CA ASN A 56 9.38 -0.31 -15.23
C ASN A 56 9.14 -1.23 -14.02
N GLY A 57 7.96 -1.83 -13.87
CA GLY A 57 7.71 -2.77 -12.78
C GLY A 57 7.17 -2.15 -11.48
N HIS A 58 6.71 -0.90 -11.51
CA HIS A 58 6.26 -0.15 -10.32
C HIS A 58 4.82 0.34 -10.43
N SER A 59 4.28 0.77 -9.29
CA SER A 59 2.87 1.13 -9.17
C SER A 59 2.67 2.54 -8.60
N THR A 60 1.41 2.88 -8.38
CA THR A 60 0.96 4.19 -7.95
C THR A 60 0.28 4.12 -6.59
N TRP A 61 0.37 5.21 -5.83
CA TRP A 61 -0.31 5.30 -4.55
C TRP A 61 -1.83 5.25 -4.71
N GLU A 62 -2.35 5.82 -5.80
CA GLU A 62 -3.77 5.78 -6.16
C GLU A 62 -4.25 4.36 -6.38
N GLN A 63 -3.45 3.53 -7.06
CA GLN A 63 -3.77 2.12 -7.24
C GLN A 63 -3.74 1.37 -5.91
N GLY A 64 -2.73 1.63 -5.06
CA GLY A 64 -2.66 1.07 -3.72
C GLY A 64 -3.91 1.37 -2.90
N VAL A 65 -4.43 2.61 -2.97
CA VAL A 65 -5.69 3.01 -2.33
C VAL A 65 -6.87 2.21 -2.89
N LYS A 66 -7.05 2.16 -4.21
CA LYS A 66 -8.17 1.44 -4.85
C LYS A 66 -8.18 -0.05 -4.46
N LEU A 67 -7.00 -0.67 -4.41
CA LEU A 67 -6.83 -2.07 -3.99
C LEU A 67 -7.23 -2.25 -2.52
N CYS A 68 -6.75 -1.38 -1.63
CA CYS A 68 -7.07 -1.45 -0.19
C CYS A 68 -8.57 -1.28 0.07
N GLU A 69 -9.21 -0.30 -0.58
CA GLU A 69 -10.65 -0.08 -0.47
C GLU A 69 -11.45 -1.29 -0.95
N ALA A 70 -11.09 -1.86 -2.09
CA ALA A 70 -11.77 -3.02 -2.65
C ALA A 70 -11.61 -4.29 -1.80
N ALA A 71 -10.48 -4.43 -1.11
CA ALA A 71 -10.14 -5.60 -0.30
C ALA A 71 -10.55 -5.49 1.18
N GLY A 72 -11.10 -4.36 1.62
CA GLY A 72 -11.43 -4.14 3.03
C GLY A 72 -10.20 -3.97 3.94
N ALA A 73 -9.04 -3.63 3.37
CA ALA A 73 -7.83 -3.39 4.15
C ALA A 73 -7.99 -2.15 5.05
N ARG A 74 -7.26 -2.11 6.17
CA ARG A 74 -7.40 -1.07 7.21
C ARG A 74 -6.31 0.01 7.15
N GLY A 75 -5.18 -0.29 6.53
CA GLY A 75 -4.02 0.60 6.47
C GLY A 75 -3.18 0.37 5.22
N LEU A 76 -2.55 1.44 4.73
CA LEU A 76 -1.70 1.44 3.55
C LEU A 76 -0.39 2.19 3.85
N ALA A 77 0.72 1.47 3.92
CA ALA A 77 2.05 2.05 3.94
C ALA A 77 2.56 2.18 2.51
N LEU A 78 2.75 3.42 2.05
CA LEU A 78 3.36 3.70 0.76
C LEU A 78 4.87 3.49 0.89
N VAL A 79 5.45 2.61 0.08
CA VAL A 79 6.91 2.36 0.03
C VAL A 79 7.43 2.49 -1.40
N HIS A 80 8.73 2.31 -1.57
CA HIS A 80 9.39 2.25 -2.87
C HIS A 80 9.21 3.55 -3.69
N HIS A 81 9.26 4.69 -2.98
CA HIS A 81 9.17 6.01 -3.58
C HIS A 81 10.23 6.23 -4.66
N ASP A 82 9.90 7.05 -5.67
CA ASP A 82 10.89 7.46 -6.68
C ASP A 82 12.06 8.17 -5.97
N PRO A 83 13.32 7.71 -6.14
CA PRO A 83 14.49 8.32 -5.50
C PRO A 83 14.72 9.79 -5.83
N ALA A 84 14.09 10.32 -6.89
CA ALA A 84 14.17 11.72 -7.26
C ALA A 84 13.21 12.63 -6.48
N ARG A 85 12.24 12.06 -5.74
CA ARG A 85 11.26 12.85 -4.97
C ARG A 85 11.88 13.51 -3.75
N THR A 86 11.51 14.75 -3.51
CA THR A 86 11.87 15.45 -2.27
C THR A 86 10.92 15.09 -1.13
N ASP A 87 11.33 15.39 0.10
CA ASP A 87 10.48 15.20 1.29
C ASP A 87 9.16 15.95 1.16
N GLU A 88 9.16 17.18 0.63
CA GLU A 88 7.93 17.95 0.43
C GLU A 88 6.97 17.31 -0.58
N GLU A 89 7.49 16.66 -1.61
CA GLU A 89 6.68 15.94 -2.59
C GLU A 89 6.07 14.68 -1.95
N LEU A 90 6.84 13.96 -1.13
CA LEU A 90 6.34 12.81 -0.38
C LEU A 90 5.28 13.19 0.64
N ASP A 91 5.46 14.31 1.35
CA ASP A 91 4.45 14.83 2.29
C ASP A 91 3.14 15.20 1.57
N GLN A 92 3.23 15.74 0.34
CA GLN A 92 2.06 16.01 -0.48
C GLN A 92 1.34 14.72 -0.92
N ILE A 93 2.09 13.71 -1.36
CA ILE A 93 1.53 12.40 -1.71
C ILE A 93 0.89 11.75 -0.49
N GLU A 94 1.55 11.75 0.67
CA GLU A 94 0.99 11.24 1.93
C GLU A 94 -0.34 11.92 2.25
N LYS A 95 -0.38 13.26 2.15
CA LYS A 95 -1.62 14.02 2.39
C LYS A 95 -2.73 13.60 1.43
N LEU A 96 -2.45 13.51 0.13
CA LEU A 96 -3.44 13.12 -0.89
C LEU A 96 -3.95 11.69 -0.68
N ALA A 97 -3.05 10.75 -0.40
CA ALA A 97 -3.38 9.37 -0.10
C ALA A 97 -4.25 9.28 1.16
N LYS A 98 -3.90 10.01 2.22
CA LYS A 98 -4.65 10.04 3.47
C LYS A 98 -6.02 10.69 3.35
N ASP A 99 -6.14 11.73 2.53
CA ASP A 99 -7.41 12.38 2.20
C ASP A 99 -8.36 11.42 1.45
N ARG A 100 -7.83 10.42 0.73
CA ARG A 100 -8.60 9.37 0.04
C ARG A 100 -8.86 8.15 0.92
N PHE A 101 -7.85 7.71 1.66
CA PHE A 101 -7.87 6.52 2.50
C PHE A 101 -7.23 6.85 3.84
N ALA A 102 -8.05 7.01 4.88
CA ALA A 102 -7.62 7.56 6.17
C ALA A 102 -6.47 6.78 6.84
N GLY A 103 -6.30 5.49 6.52
CA GLY A 103 -5.22 4.63 6.99
C GLY A 103 -3.92 4.68 6.17
N ALA A 104 -3.83 5.57 5.17
CA ALA A 104 -2.65 5.73 4.34
C ALA A 104 -1.58 6.62 4.99
N PHE A 105 -0.30 6.28 4.80
CA PHE A 105 0.85 7.10 5.19
C PHE A 105 2.11 6.74 4.38
N ALA A 106 3.00 7.71 4.15
CA ALA A 106 4.31 7.42 3.55
C ALA A 106 5.21 6.75 4.60
N ALA A 107 5.75 5.58 4.26
CA ALA A 107 6.68 4.88 5.13
C ALA A 107 8.04 5.59 5.15
N ARG A 108 8.76 5.50 6.28
CA ARG A 108 10.06 6.17 6.47
C ARG A 108 11.13 5.17 6.86
N ASP A 109 12.38 5.49 6.53
CA ASP A 109 13.54 4.69 6.92
C ASP A 109 13.60 4.51 8.45
N GLY A 110 13.75 3.26 8.89
CA GLY A 110 13.78 2.91 10.31
C GLY A 110 12.43 2.99 11.04
N GLN A 111 11.33 3.26 10.34
CA GLN A 111 10.01 3.31 10.97
C GLN A 111 9.60 1.94 11.52
N THR A 112 9.07 1.94 12.75
CA THR A 112 8.49 0.77 13.41
C THR A 112 7.02 1.03 13.69
N LEU A 113 6.18 0.00 13.49
CA LEU A 113 4.76 0.04 13.77
C LEU A 113 4.42 -1.03 14.81
N GLU A 114 3.66 -0.65 15.82
CA GLU A 114 3.17 -1.58 16.84
C GLU A 114 1.68 -1.81 16.66
N PHE A 115 1.29 -3.09 16.59
CA PHE A 115 -0.11 -3.48 16.56
C PHE A 115 -0.54 -3.93 17.96
N PRO A 116 -1.64 -3.38 18.50
CA PRO A 116 -2.12 -3.82 19.79
C PRO A 116 -2.55 -5.28 19.71
N VAL A 117 -2.23 -6.04 20.76
CA VAL A 117 -2.64 -7.45 20.90
C VAL A 117 -4.16 -7.50 20.82
N LEU A 118 -4.67 -8.30 19.88
CA LEU A 118 -6.10 -8.58 19.84
C LEU A 118 -6.45 -9.43 21.06
N SER A 119 -7.23 -8.86 21.98
CA SER A 119 -7.86 -9.66 23.02
C SER A 119 -8.74 -10.69 22.33
N HIS A 120 -8.54 -11.97 22.64
CA HIS A 120 -9.37 -13.04 22.12
C HIS A 120 -10.83 -12.71 22.41
N LYS A 121 -11.61 -12.38 21.36
CA LYS A 121 -13.06 -12.55 21.46
C LYS A 121 -13.27 -14.07 21.48
N ALA A 122 -13.62 -14.58 22.65
CA ALA A 122 -14.15 -15.93 22.77
C ALA A 122 -15.22 -16.11 21.69
N ARG A 123 -15.06 -17.13 20.85
CA ARG A 123 -16.11 -17.61 19.94
C ARG A 123 -17.28 -18.12 20.76
#